data_AF-B9RZ99-F1
#
_entry.id   AF-B9RZ99-F1
#
_cell.length_a   1.000
_cell.length_b   1.000
_cell.length_c   1.000
_cell.angle_alpha   90.00
_cell.angle_beta   90.00
_cell.angle_gamma   90.00
#
_symmetry.space_group_name_H-M   'P 1'
#
loop_
_entity.id
_entity.type
_entity.pdbx_description
1 polymer ?
#
loop_
_entity_poly.entity_id
_entity_poly.type
_entity_poly.pdbx_seq_one_letter_code
_entity_poly.pdbx_strand_id
1 'polypeptide(L)'
;MAQRRRLHSLTRQVIAIISSNPTQLHHTVKLPSFPSSLSIKTLRSSLIFTNTNATCHSLWSHHHHRNHRYFSSDYGDKSENDETEDDGSDSDGEEVTESDLKREYTLQEKEEEAAAIGYKVIGPLGDSERVIKAYEPVFAVIQIGSHQFKVSNGDCIFTERLKFCDVNDKLILNKVLLVGSQTQTIVGRPMVPDAVVHAIVEEHALDAKVIIFKKKRRKNYRRTKGHRQELTKLRITDIQGIEKAEMKVKTKPRKVAVKKQEEVPTAA
;
A
#
# COMPACT_ATOMS: atom_id res chain seq x y z
N MET A 1 -15.38 49.22 -10.84
CA MET A 1 -16.84 49.00 -10.78
C MET A 1 -17.11 47.57 -10.34
N ALA A 2 -17.71 47.42 -9.16
CA ALA A 2 -17.89 46.14 -8.48
C ALA A 2 -19.21 45.47 -8.90
N GLN A 3 -19.15 44.27 -9.46
CA GLN A 3 -20.33 43.45 -9.74
C GLN A 3 -20.45 42.29 -8.74
N ARG A 4 -21.32 42.58 -7.77
CA ARG A 4 -22.20 41.75 -6.93
C ARG A 4 -22.05 40.22 -7.05
N ARG A 5 -21.56 39.63 -5.96
CA ARG A 5 -21.70 38.21 -5.60
C ARG A 5 -23.18 37.85 -5.42
N ARG A 6 -23.67 36.84 -6.14
CA ARG A 6 -24.93 36.16 -5.83
C ARG A 6 -24.63 34.97 -4.92
N LEU A 7 -25.07 35.03 -3.67
CA LEU A 7 -25.07 33.91 -2.74
C LEU A 7 -26.25 32.99 -3.11
N HIS A 8 -25.98 31.71 -3.37
CA HIS A 8 -27.00 30.67 -3.40
C HIS A 8 -27.09 30.06 -2.00
N SER A 9 -28.22 30.25 -1.32
CA SER A 9 -28.55 29.54 -0.08
C SER A 9 -29.24 28.22 -0.42
N LEU A 10 -28.58 27.09 -0.15
CA LEU A 10 -29.21 25.77 -0.24
C LEU A 10 -29.88 25.46 1.09
N THR A 11 -31.21 25.41 1.10
CA THR A 11 -32.01 24.89 2.22
C THR A 11 -31.97 23.36 2.20
N ARG A 12 -31.41 22.74 3.23
CA ARG A 12 -31.54 21.28 3.47
C ARG A 12 -32.92 21.00 4.07
N GLN A 13 -33.78 20.30 3.35
CA GLN A 13 -34.95 19.65 3.94
C GLN A 13 -34.50 18.32 4.56
N VAL A 14 -34.76 18.15 5.85
CA VAL A 14 -34.55 16.90 6.60
C VAL A 14 -35.88 16.16 6.63
N ILE A 15 -35.91 14.92 6.16
CA ILE A 15 -37.04 14.01 6.31
C ILE A 15 -36.73 13.14 7.53
N ALA A 16 -37.52 13.28 8.60
CA ALA A 16 -37.51 12.37 9.74
C ALA A 16 -38.59 11.31 9.51
N ILE A 17 -38.18 10.05 9.37
CA ILE A 17 -39.08 8.89 9.38
C ILE A 17 -39.08 8.37 10.82
N ILE A 18 -40.19 8.53 11.54
CA ILE A 18 -40.43 7.95 12.86
C ILE A 18 -41.55 6.92 12.73
N SER A 19 -41.23 5.67 12.98
CA SER A 19 -42.12 4.51 13.14
C SER A 19 -41.23 3.32 13.56
N SER A 20 -41.51 2.44 14.51
CA SER A 20 -42.60 2.23 15.47
C SER A 20 -42.09 1.23 16.54
N ASN A 21 -42.58 1.38 17.79
CA ASN A 21 -42.64 0.39 18.90
C ASN A 21 -41.38 -0.26 19.49
N PRO A 22 -41.10 -0.06 20.79
CA PRO A 22 -40.37 -1.02 21.62
C PRO A 22 -41.35 -1.81 22.53
N THR A 23 -41.52 -3.10 22.28
CA THR A 23 -42.10 -4.03 23.25
C THR A 23 -41.05 -4.39 24.29
N GLN A 24 -41.41 -4.20 25.56
CA GLN A 24 -40.62 -4.59 26.73
C GLN A 24 -40.58 -6.12 26.84
N LEU A 25 -39.38 -6.69 26.99
CA LEU A 25 -39.20 -8.02 27.58
C LEU A 25 -37.99 -8.00 28.52
N HIS A 26 -38.27 -8.25 29.80
CA HIS A 26 -37.27 -8.41 30.85
C HIS A 26 -36.71 -9.84 30.77
N HIS A 27 -35.39 -9.97 30.60
CA HIS A 27 -34.65 -11.20 30.87
C HIS A 27 -33.43 -10.84 31.70
N THR A 28 -33.48 -11.16 32.98
CA THR A 28 -32.36 -11.00 33.92
C THR A 28 -31.42 -12.19 33.76
N VAL A 29 -30.24 -11.98 33.18
CA VAL A 29 -29.16 -12.96 33.22
C VAL A 29 -28.35 -12.72 34.49
N LYS A 30 -28.43 -13.68 35.43
CA LYS A 30 -27.66 -13.73 36.67
C LYS A 30 -26.17 -13.89 36.36
N LEU A 31 -25.34 -13.02 36.93
CA LEU A 31 -23.88 -13.20 37.00
C LEU A 31 -23.56 -14.30 38.04
N PRO A 32 -22.62 -15.23 37.75
CA PRO A 32 -22.15 -16.18 38.75
C PRO A 32 -21.23 -15.49 39.77
N SER A 33 -21.53 -15.67 41.06
CA SER A 33 -20.69 -15.25 42.18
C SER A 33 -19.44 -16.14 42.28
N PHE A 34 -18.26 -15.52 42.29
CA PHE A 34 -16.99 -16.19 42.57
C PHE A 34 -16.90 -16.58 44.06
N PRO A 35 -16.45 -17.80 44.40
CA PRO A 35 -16.22 -18.17 45.79
C PRO A 35 -14.95 -17.51 46.32
N SER A 36 -15.12 -16.75 47.39
CA SER A 36 -14.05 -16.31 48.29
C SER A 36 -13.59 -17.50 49.15
N SER A 37 -12.31 -17.86 49.04
CA SER A 37 -11.46 -18.31 50.16
C SER A 37 -10.24 -19.07 49.63
N LEU A 38 -9.09 -18.43 49.59
CA LEU A 38 -7.83 -19.11 49.92
C LEU A 38 -6.92 -18.11 50.64
N SER A 39 -6.64 -18.51 51.88
CA SER A 39 -5.78 -17.86 52.87
C SER A 39 -4.33 -17.87 52.40
N ILE A 40 -3.70 -16.69 52.33
CA ILE A 40 -2.25 -16.56 52.24
C ILE A 40 -1.77 -15.92 53.53
N LYS A 41 -0.87 -16.65 54.19
CA LYS A 41 -0.31 -16.40 55.51
C LYS A 41 0.49 -15.09 55.53
N THR A 42 0.25 -14.34 56.58
CA THR A 42 1.03 -13.19 57.05
C THR A 42 2.46 -13.58 57.41
N LEU A 43 3.44 -12.86 56.87
CA LEU A 43 4.67 -12.56 57.60
C LEU A 43 4.94 -11.06 57.53
N ARG A 44 4.99 -10.48 58.74
CA ARG A 44 5.29 -9.08 59.04
C ARG A 44 6.79 -8.81 58.81
N SER A 45 7.11 -7.65 58.25
CA SER A 45 8.21 -6.84 58.78
C SER A 45 7.96 -5.35 58.56
N SER A 46 7.78 -4.67 59.70
CA SER A 46 7.99 -3.25 60.02
C SER A 46 8.03 -2.20 58.90
N LEU A 47 7.03 -1.32 59.01
CA LEU A 47 7.01 0.09 58.61
C LEU A 47 8.31 0.84 58.95
N ILE A 48 8.68 1.83 58.14
CA ILE A 48 8.76 3.25 58.51
C ILE A 48 8.54 4.08 57.24
N PHE A 49 7.53 4.95 57.29
CA PHE A 49 7.24 5.99 56.33
C PHE A 49 7.70 7.30 56.96
N THR A 50 8.54 8.09 56.29
CA THR A 50 8.53 9.55 56.45
C THR A 50 8.79 10.20 55.10
N ASN A 51 7.75 10.90 54.65
CA ASN A 51 7.73 11.81 53.52
C ASN A 51 8.27 13.17 53.99
N THR A 52 9.24 13.74 53.28
CA THR A 52 9.57 15.17 53.38
C THR A 52 9.85 15.72 51.99
N ASN A 53 9.01 16.69 51.62
CA ASN A 53 9.12 17.62 50.51
C ASN A 53 10.55 18.00 50.11
N ALA A 54 10.83 17.98 48.81
CA ALA A 54 11.85 18.81 48.20
C ALA A 54 11.40 19.26 46.80
N THR A 55 10.96 20.52 46.77
CA THR A 55 10.97 21.43 45.64
C THR A 55 12.34 21.49 44.98
N CYS A 56 12.42 21.27 43.67
CA CYS A 56 13.46 21.88 42.83
C CYS A 56 13.10 21.81 41.35
N HIS A 57 12.78 22.99 40.82
CA HIS A 57 12.85 23.31 39.41
C HIS A 57 14.29 23.21 38.90
N SER A 58 14.51 22.61 37.73
CA SER A 58 15.60 22.95 36.81
C SER A 58 15.14 22.55 35.40
N LEU A 59 14.51 23.47 34.67
CA LEU A 59 15.16 24.31 33.67
C LEU A 59 15.95 23.49 32.64
N TRP A 60 15.24 22.98 31.63
CA TRP A 60 15.84 22.66 30.34
C TRP A 60 16.32 23.97 29.69
N SER A 61 17.62 24.23 29.78
CA SER A 61 18.27 25.31 29.04
C SER A 61 18.41 24.92 27.57
N HIS A 62 17.52 25.48 26.75
CA HIS A 62 17.71 25.58 25.30
C HIS A 62 19.03 26.29 24.99
N HIS A 63 19.98 25.57 24.37
CA HIS A 63 21.13 26.18 23.71
C HIS A 63 20.65 26.89 22.43
N HIS A 64 20.29 28.16 22.57
CA HIS A 64 20.20 29.07 21.43
C HIS A 64 21.59 29.64 21.15
N HIS A 65 22.21 29.20 20.06
CA HIS A 65 23.33 29.93 19.46
C HIS A 65 22.83 31.29 18.97
N ARG A 66 23.08 32.33 19.78
CA ARG A 66 22.97 33.74 19.40
C ARG A 66 24.11 34.08 18.44
N ASN A 67 23.83 34.11 17.15
CA ASN A 67 24.69 34.83 16.22
C ASN A 67 24.44 36.33 16.39
N HIS A 68 25.33 36.98 17.15
CA HIS A 68 25.51 38.43 17.16
C HIS A 68 25.96 38.87 15.76
N ARG A 69 25.00 39.24 14.90
CA ARG A 69 25.33 40.04 13.71
C ARG A 69 25.32 41.50 14.10
N TYR A 70 26.52 42.04 14.24
CA TYR A 70 26.80 43.46 14.31
C TYR A 70 26.05 44.19 13.19
N PHE A 71 25.21 45.14 13.59
CA PHE A 71 24.59 46.12 12.71
C PHE A 71 25.60 47.25 12.54
N SER A 72 26.44 47.16 11.49
CA SER A 72 27.28 48.28 11.06
C SER A 72 26.55 48.98 9.92
N SER A 73 26.03 50.16 10.24
CA SER A 73 25.64 51.16 9.26
C SER A 73 26.89 51.73 8.61
N ASP A 74 27.07 51.53 7.31
CA ASP A 74 27.90 52.44 6.53
C ASP A 74 27.23 52.73 5.19
N TYR A 75 27.06 54.02 4.93
CA TYR A 75 26.48 54.60 3.73
C TYR A 75 27.58 54.64 2.67
N GLY A 76 27.37 53.96 1.55
CA GLY A 76 28.30 53.98 0.41
C GLY A 76 27.54 53.91 -0.90
N ASP A 77 27.09 55.07 -1.35
CA ASP A 77 26.73 55.37 -2.73
C ASP A 77 27.97 55.17 -3.63
N LYS A 78 27.85 54.35 -4.69
CA LYS A 78 28.58 54.50 -5.97
C LYS A 78 28.20 53.45 -7.01
N SER A 79 27.57 53.98 -8.05
CA SER A 79 27.81 53.74 -9.50
C SER A 79 27.80 52.32 -10.04
N GLU A 80 26.78 52.07 -10.87
CA GLU A 80 26.88 51.51 -12.22
C GLU A 80 28.31 51.17 -12.69
N ASN A 81 28.58 49.88 -12.87
CA ASN A 81 29.26 49.43 -14.07
C ASN A 81 28.83 48.01 -14.40
N ASP A 82 28.28 47.90 -15.60
CA ASP A 82 27.76 46.73 -16.28
C ASP A 82 28.92 46.15 -17.10
N GLU A 83 29.71 45.27 -16.50
CA GLU A 83 30.72 44.48 -17.20
C GLU A 83 30.73 43.08 -16.57
N THR A 84 29.77 42.24 -16.98
CA THR A 84 29.96 40.78 -16.89
C THR A 84 31.07 40.42 -17.86
N GLU A 85 32.29 40.33 -17.35
CA GLU A 85 33.41 39.68 -18.02
C GLU A 85 33.02 38.23 -18.34
N ASP A 86 33.14 37.90 -19.63
CA ASP A 86 33.10 36.58 -20.22
C ASP A 86 34.30 35.78 -19.68
N ASP A 87 34.11 35.03 -18.60
CA ASP A 87 35.08 34.07 -18.10
C ASP A 87 34.99 32.80 -18.93
N GLY A 88 36.04 32.64 -19.75
CA GLY A 88 36.16 31.63 -20.76
C GLY A 88 35.91 30.22 -20.24
N SER A 89 35.37 29.42 -21.15
CA SER A 89 35.29 27.97 -21.04
C SER A 89 36.68 27.36 -20.83
N ASP A 90 37.09 27.18 -19.59
CA ASP A 90 38.03 26.13 -19.24
C ASP A 90 37.26 24.80 -19.34
N SER A 91 37.44 24.20 -20.52
CA SER A 91 37.13 22.81 -20.81
C SER A 91 38.05 21.93 -19.96
N ASP A 92 37.82 21.91 -18.65
CA ASP A 92 38.26 20.81 -17.82
C ASP A 92 37.47 19.59 -18.28
N GLY A 93 38.14 18.75 -19.09
CA GLY A 93 37.65 17.43 -19.40
C GLY A 93 37.35 16.75 -18.08
N GLU A 94 36.07 16.66 -17.74
CA GLU A 94 35.59 15.74 -16.73
C GLU A 94 36.01 14.35 -17.22
N GLU A 95 37.17 13.91 -16.74
CA GLU A 95 37.57 12.53 -16.75
C GLU A 95 36.46 11.81 -16.00
N VAL A 96 35.53 11.23 -16.75
CA VAL A 96 34.43 10.42 -16.23
C VAL A 96 35.10 9.26 -15.51
N THR A 97 35.34 9.46 -14.21
CA THR A 97 35.93 8.43 -13.37
C THR A 97 35.03 7.20 -13.50
N GLU A 98 35.68 6.07 -13.75
CA GLU A 98 35.14 4.72 -13.98
C GLU A 98 34.36 4.16 -12.77
N SER A 99 33.73 5.01 -11.97
CA SER A 99 32.93 4.72 -10.78
C SER A 99 31.42 4.76 -11.03
N ASP A 100 30.98 5.13 -12.24
CA ASP A 100 29.59 4.94 -12.71
C ASP A 100 29.34 3.51 -13.24
N LEU A 101 30.22 2.57 -12.90
CA LEU A 101 29.95 1.15 -13.05
C LEU A 101 28.75 0.82 -12.16
N LYS A 102 27.61 0.51 -12.79
CA LYS A 102 26.44 -0.09 -12.13
C LYS A 102 26.95 -1.19 -11.21
N ARG A 103 26.82 -0.99 -9.90
CA ARG A 103 27.14 -2.00 -8.90
C ARG A 103 26.42 -3.28 -9.31
N GLU A 104 27.18 -4.28 -9.75
CA GLU A 104 26.63 -5.57 -10.13
C GLU A 104 26.21 -6.28 -8.85
N TYR A 105 24.90 -6.42 -8.65
CA TYR A 105 24.38 -7.20 -7.53
C TYR A 105 24.73 -8.65 -7.74
N THR A 106 25.29 -9.28 -6.70
CA THR A 106 25.43 -10.73 -6.67
C THR A 106 24.06 -11.39 -6.70
N LEU A 107 23.95 -12.61 -7.22
CA LEU A 107 22.66 -13.32 -7.29
C LEU A 107 22.02 -13.49 -5.90
N GLN A 108 22.85 -13.72 -4.89
CA GLN A 108 22.41 -13.85 -3.49
C GLN A 108 21.78 -12.54 -2.98
N GLU A 109 22.42 -11.39 -3.19
CA GLU A 109 21.87 -10.09 -2.79
C GLU A 109 20.53 -9.80 -3.49
N LYS A 110 20.39 -10.18 -4.78
CA LYS A 110 19.12 -10.02 -5.51
C LYS A 110 18.00 -10.85 -4.89
N GLU A 111 18.29 -12.10 -4.55
CA GLU A 111 17.33 -13.00 -3.91
C GLU A 111 16.95 -12.51 -2.51
N GLU A 112 17.91 -12.02 -1.73
CA GLU A 112 17.68 -11.48 -0.39
C GLU A 112 16.83 -10.20 -0.42
N GLU A 113 17.12 -9.25 -1.32
CA GLU A 113 16.32 -8.02 -1.46
C GLU A 113 14.90 -8.35 -1.99
N ALA A 114 14.76 -9.28 -2.93
CA ALA A 114 13.46 -9.76 -3.39
C ALA A 114 12.65 -10.43 -2.26
N ALA A 115 13.30 -11.29 -1.46
CA ALA A 115 12.69 -11.95 -0.32
C ALA A 115 12.27 -10.94 0.77
N ALA A 116 13.08 -9.91 0.99
CA ALA A 116 12.76 -8.82 1.91
C ALA A 116 11.52 -8.03 1.47
N ILE A 117 11.31 -7.83 0.17
CA ILE A 117 10.07 -7.23 -0.36
C ILE A 117 8.89 -8.19 -0.20
N GLY A 118 9.13 -9.50 -0.38
CA GLY A 118 8.17 -10.58 -0.12
C GLY A 118 7.92 -11.52 -1.29
N TYR A 119 8.79 -11.52 -2.30
CA TYR A 119 8.67 -12.36 -3.49
C TYR A 119 9.95 -13.15 -3.77
N LYS A 120 9.80 -14.25 -4.51
CA LYS A 120 10.88 -15.06 -5.05
C LYS A 120 10.62 -15.29 -6.53
N VAL A 121 11.65 -15.13 -7.35
CA VAL A 121 11.59 -15.41 -8.78
C VAL A 121 11.91 -16.89 -9.00
N ILE A 122 11.05 -17.62 -9.72
CA ILE A 122 11.32 -19.01 -10.13
C ILE A 122 12.07 -19.03 -11.47
N GLY A 123 11.66 -18.16 -12.40
CA GLY A 123 12.16 -18.09 -13.77
C GLY A 123 11.05 -17.79 -14.76
N PRO A 124 11.37 -17.75 -16.07
CA PRO A 124 10.45 -17.33 -17.10
C PRO A 124 9.33 -18.36 -17.33
N LEU A 125 8.19 -17.86 -17.77
CA LEU A 125 7.08 -18.65 -18.26
C LEU A 125 7.40 -19.21 -19.65
N GLY A 126 7.15 -20.51 -19.85
CA GLY A 126 7.28 -21.12 -21.18
C GLY A 126 6.06 -20.83 -22.07
N ASP A 127 6.28 -20.64 -23.37
CA ASP A 127 5.25 -20.21 -24.33
C ASP A 127 4.01 -21.13 -24.38
N SER A 128 4.18 -22.43 -24.12
CA SER A 128 3.10 -23.42 -24.15
C SER A 128 2.40 -23.65 -22.80
N GLU A 129 2.87 -23.03 -21.71
CA GLU A 129 2.27 -23.23 -20.38
C GLU A 129 0.98 -22.41 -20.22
N ARG A 130 -0.17 -23.08 -20.20
CA ARG A 130 -1.44 -22.44 -19.87
C ARG A 130 -1.58 -22.32 -18.34
N VAL A 131 -1.12 -21.20 -17.79
CA VAL A 131 -1.09 -21.01 -16.32
C VAL A 131 -2.40 -20.49 -15.74
N ILE A 132 -3.22 -19.82 -16.55
CA ILE A 132 -4.49 -19.27 -16.08
C ILE A 132 -5.48 -20.42 -15.86
N LYS A 133 -5.74 -20.72 -14.59
CA LYS A 133 -6.74 -21.70 -14.14
C LYS A 133 -8.13 -21.08 -14.14
N ALA A 134 -9.15 -21.93 -14.07
CA ALA A 134 -10.52 -21.47 -13.81
C ALA A 134 -10.60 -20.83 -12.41
N TYR A 135 -11.55 -19.91 -12.23
CA TYR A 135 -11.74 -19.23 -10.95
C TYR A 135 -12.08 -20.22 -9.84
N GLU A 136 -11.32 -20.15 -8.75
CA GLU A 136 -11.55 -20.91 -7.52
C GLU A 136 -12.10 -19.98 -6.43
N PRO A 137 -13.02 -20.43 -5.56
CA PRO A 137 -13.67 -19.60 -4.56
C PRO A 137 -12.76 -19.40 -3.32
N VAL A 138 -11.53 -18.96 -3.56
CA VAL A 138 -10.47 -18.76 -2.57
C VAL A 138 -9.86 -17.38 -2.79
N PHE A 139 -9.55 -16.69 -1.69
CA PHE A 139 -8.83 -15.43 -1.70
C PHE A 139 -7.70 -15.42 -0.68
N ALA A 140 -6.72 -14.57 -0.90
CA ALA A 140 -5.63 -14.31 0.04
C ALA A 140 -5.45 -12.80 0.21
N VAL A 141 -4.89 -12.41 1.35
CA VAL A 141 -4.34 -11.06 1.55
C VAL A 141 -2.84 -11.19 1.59
N ILE A 142 -2.20 -10.62 0.58
CA ILE A 142 -0.74 -10.63 0.41
C ILE A 142 -0.18 -9.26 0.75
N GLN A 143 1.10 -9.22 1.15
CA GLN A 143 1.86 -8.00 1.33
C GLN A 143 3.04 -7.97 0.36
N ILE A 144 3.13 -6.93 -0.44
CA ILE A 144 4.27 -6.67 -1.32
C ILE A 144 4.84 -5.31 -0.90
N GLY A 145 6.09 -5.32 -0.41
CA GLY A 145 6.69 -4.12 0.20
C GLY A 145 5.84 -3.62 1.38
N SER A 146 5.36 -2.38 1.28
CA SER A 146 4.53 -1.74 2.31
C SER A 146 3.03 -1.82 2.05
N HIS A 147 2.60 -2.42 0.93
CA HIS A 147 1.20 -2.44 0.51
C HIS A 147 0.58 -3.84 0.64
N GLN A 148 -0.69 -3.89 1.02
CA GLN A 148 -1.47 -5.12 1.13
C GLN A 148 -2.52 -5.19 0.03
N PHE A 149 -2.68 -6.36 -0.58
CA PHE A 149 -3.63 -6.62 -1.64
C PHE A 149 -4.47 -7.83 -1.31
N LYS A 150 -5.79 -7.70 -1.49
CA LYS A 150 -6.69 -8.85 -1.54
C LYS A 150 -6.67 -9.40 -2.97
N VAL A 151 -6.36 -10.69 -3.10
CA VAL A 151 -6.21 -11.34 -4.39
C VAL A 151 -6.96 -12.66 -4.44
N SER A 152 -7.47 -12.98 -5.63
CA SER A 152 -8.06 -14.26 -6.00
C SER A 152 -7.36 -14.77 -7.26
N ASN A 153 -7.61 -16.04 -7.62
CA ASN A 153 -7.07 -16.59 -8.86
C ASN A 153 -7.59 -15.82 -10.08
N GLY A 154 -6.68 -15.37 -10.95
CA GLY A 154 -6.99 -14.64 -12.17
C GLY A 154 -7.12 -13.14 -11.98
N ASP A 155 -6.82 -12.59 -10.80
CA ASP A 155 -6.81 -11.14 -10.60
C ASP A 155 -5.55 -10.51 -11.20
N CYS A 156 -5.69 -9.28 -11.71
CA CYS A 156 -4.56 -8.41 -12.07
C CYS A 156 -4.40 -7.34 -11.00
N ILE A 157 -3.19 -7.19 -10.46
CA ILE A 157 -2.86 -6.13 -9.50
C ILE A 157 -1.69 -5.29 -10.01
N PHE A 158 -1.72 -4.00 -9.69
CA PHE A 158 -0.58 -3.10 -9.89
C PHE A 158 0.17 -2.96 -8.58
N THR A 159 1.48 -3.13 -8.66
CA THR A 159 2.40 -3.04 -7.53
C THR A 159 3.51 -2.04 -7.83
N GLU A 160 4.28 -1.68 -6.81
CA GLU A 160 5.51 -0.91 -6.99
C GLU A 160 6.47 -1.62 -7.97
N ARG A 161 7.44 -0.88 -8.52
CA ARG A 161 8.41 -1.47 -9.44
C ARG A 161 9.23 -2.55 -8.72
N LEU A 162 9.16 -3.77 -9.23
CA LEU A 162 10.01 -4.88 -8.80
C LEU A 162 11.28 -4.86 -9.65
N LYS A 163 12.45 -4.83 -8.99
CA LYS A 163 13.75 -4.59 -9.66
C LYS A 163 14.34 -5.83 -10.32
N PHE A 164 14.12 -7.00 -9.71
CA PHE A 164 14.83 -8.24 -10.04
C PHE A 164 13.96 -9.28 -10.76
N CYS A 165 12.92 -8.83 -11.45
CA CYS A 165 12.07 -9.71 -12.26
C CYS A 165 11.86 -9.08 -13.63
N ASP A 166 11.76 -9.94 -14.64
CA ASP A 166 11.48 -9.56 -16.01
C ASP A 166 10.03 -9.91 -16.39
N VAL A 167 9.63 -9.45 -17.57
CA VAL A 167 8.31 -9.74 -18.13
C VAL A 167 8.19 -11.24 -18.40
N ASN A 168 7.03 -11.81 -18.07
CA ASN A 168 6.72 -13.24 -18.10
C ASN A 168 7.41 -14.09 -17.03
N ASP A 169 8.09 -13.51 -16.04
CA ASP A 169 8.60 -14.30 -14.92
C ASP A 169 7.50 -14.82 -14.01
N LYS A 170 7.69 -16.08 -13.56
CA LYS A 170 6.90 -16.72 -12.52
C LYS A 170 7.43 -16.31 -11.15
N LEU A 171 6.55 -15.71 -10.36
CA LEU A 171 6.82 -15.25 -9.01
C LEU A 171 6.09 -16.12 -7.97
N ILE A 172 6.78 -16.35 -6.86
CA ILE A 172 6.22 -16.86 -5.62
C ILE A 172 6.14 -15.70 -4.64
N LEU A 173 4.94 -15.40 -4.15
CA LEU A 173 4.70 -14.37 -3.13
C LEU A 173 4.57 -15.09 -1.78
N ASN A 174 5.59 -14.92 -0.94
CA ASN A 174 5.71 -15.61 0.35
C ASN A 174 4.99 -14.87 1.47
N LYS A 175 4.87 -13.54 1.36
CA LYS A 175 4.25 -12.69 2.38
C LYS A 175 2.73 -12.74 2.33
N VAL A 176 2.17 -13.85 2.81
CA VAL A 176 0.72 -14.07 2.92
C VAL A 176 0.28 -13.84 4.36
N LEU A 177 -0.65 -12.88 4.55
CA LEU A 177 -1.15 -12.49 5.87
C LEU A 177 -2.43 -13.24 6.25
N LEU A 178 -3.26 -13.56 5.27
CA LEU A 178 -4.55 -14.22 5.48
C LEU A 178 -4.90 -15.04 4.24
N VAL A 179 -5.50 -16.21 4.44
CA VAL A 179 -6.08 -17.02 3.37
C VAL A 179 -7.51 -17.38 3.74
N GLY A 180 -8.44 -17.20 2.81
CA GLY A 180 -9.87 -17.44 3.00
C GLY A 180 -10.46 -18.29 1.88
N SER A 181 -11.27 -19.24 2.27
CA SER A 181 -12.11 -20.08 1.41
C SER A 181 -13.57 -19.85 1.79
N GLN A 182 -14.50 -20.48 1.09
CA GLN A 182 -15.93 -20.36 1.40
C GLN A 182 -16.29 -20.93 2.80
N THR A 183 -15.53 -21.91 3.28
CA THR A 183 -15.81 -22.64 4.53
C THR A 183 -14.94 -22.20 5.70
N GLN A 184 -13.71 -21.75 5.43
CA GLN A 184 -12.70 -21.47 6.45
C GLN A 184 -11.89 -20.21 6.13
N THR A 185 -11.40 -19.54 7.16
CA THR A 185 -10.49 -18.40 7.04
C THR A 185 -9.35 -18.57 8.04
N ILE A 186 -8.12 -18.55 7.53
CA ILE A 186 -6.89 -18.70 8.30
C ILE A 186 -6.24 -17.32 8.39
N VAL A 187 -6.09 -16.82 9.61
CA VAL A 187 -5.49 -15.51 9.90
C VAL A 187 -4.07 -15.71 10.41
N GLY A 188 -3.10 -15.10 9.74
CA GLY A 188 -1.67 -15.19 10.07
C GLY A 188 -1.28 -14.42 11.33
N ARG A 189 -0.15 -14.81 11.92
CA ARG A 189 0.47 -14.13 13.08
C ARG A 189 2.00 -14.14 12.99
N PRO A 190 2.65 -13.19 12.28
CA PRO A 190 2.08 -12.19 11.37
C PRO A 190 1.69 -12.75 10.00
N MET A 191 2.33 -13.84 9.57
CA MET A 191 2.09 -14.51 8.29
C MET A 191 1.45 -15.89 8.50
N VAL A 192 0.82 -16.43 7.46
CA VAL A 192 0.29 -17.80 7.46
C VAL A 192 1.44 -18.75 7.07
N PRO A 193 1.77 -19.77 7.88
CA PRO A 193 2.81 -20.74 7.53
C PRO A 193 2.40 -21.55 6.30
N ASP A 194 3.37 -21.86 5.44
CA ASP A 194 3.22 -22.70 4.24
C ASP A 194 2.19 -22.19 3.19
N ALA A 195 1.67 -20.97 3.37
CA ALA A 195 0.82 -20.32 2.38
C ALA A 195 1.69 -19.65 1.31
N VAL A 196 1.36 -19.93 0.05
CA VAL A 196 2.09 -19.39 -1.11
C VAL A 196 1.09 -18.91 -2.15
N VAL A 197 1.34 -17.73 -2.69
CA VAL A 197 0.59 -17.21 -3.84
C VAL A 197 1.50 -17.20 -5.05
N HIS A 198 1.08 -17.86 -6.11
CA HIS A 198 1.78 -17.85 -7.39
C HIS A 198 1.26 -16.70 -8.26
N ALA A 199 2.18 -15.99 -8.90
CA ALA A 199 1.87 -14.88 -9.79
C ALA A 199 2.80 -14.87 -11.00
N ILE A 200 2.42 -14.14 -12.05
CA ILE A 200 3.23 -13.87 -13.24
C ILE A 200 3.35 -12.37 -13.43
N VAL A 201 4.52 -11.91 -13.86
CA VAL A 201 4.72 -10.53 -14.32
C VAL A 201 4.17 -10.39 -15.74
N GLU A 202 3.09 -9.63 -15.92
CA GLU A 202 2.53 -9.38 -17.27
C GLU A 202 3.28 -8.27 -17.99
N GLU A 203 3.54 -7.17 -17.29
CA GLU A 203 4.21 -6.00 -17.88
C GLU A 203 4.76 -5.06 -16.79
N HIS A 204 5.74 -4.26 -17.18
CA HIS A 204 6.16 -3.08 -16.43
C HIS A 204 5.55 -1.84 -17.08
N ALA A 205 4.68 -1.15 -16.35
CA ALA A 205 3.90 -0.04 -16.85
C ALA A 205 4.33 1.28 -16.20
N LEU A 206 4.10 2.39 -16.91
CA LEU A 206 4.17 3.73 -16.33
C LEU A 206 2.77 4.17 -15.91
N ASP A 207 2.64 4.67 -14.70
CA ASP A 207 1.42 5.28 -14.22
C ASP A 207 1.09 6.58 -14.96
N ALA A 208 -0.14 7.05 -14.79
CA ALA A 208 -0.60 8.32 -15.28
C ALA A 208 0.34 9.46 -14.83
N LYS A 209 0.52 10.44 -15.71
CA LYS A 209 1.40 11.59 -15.41
C LYS A 209 0.76 12.42 -14.28
N VAL A 210 1.42 12.47 -13.13
CA VAL A 210 1.06 13.37 -12.04
C VAL A 210 1.78 14.70 -12.25
N ILE A 211 1.03 15.79 -12.37
CA ILE A 211 1.59 17.14 -12.57
C ILE A 211 1.74 17.83 -11.21
N ILE A 212 2.99 18.08 -10.82
CA ILE A 212 3.36 18.82 -9.61
C ILE A 212 3.52 20.29 -9.99
N PHE A 213 2.55 21.11 -9.59
CA PHE A 213 2.61 22.57 -9.79
C PHE A 213 2.92 23.29 -8.48
N LYS A 214 4.06 23.98 -8.42
CA LYS A 214 4.51 24.79 -7.28
C LYS A 214 4.37 26.27 -7.63
N LYS A 215 3.67 27.06 -6.80
CA LYS A 215 3.53 28.50 -6.98
C LYS A 215 3.65 29.25 -5.66
N LYS A 216 4.40 30.35 -5.62
CA LYS A 216 4.44 31.28 -4.47
C LYS A 216 3.80 32.61 -4.87
N ARG A 217 2.88 33.09 -4.04
CA ARG A 217 2.14 34.34 -4.29
C ARG A 217 3.07 35.55 -4.22
N ARG A 218 2.94 36.50 -5.17
CA ARG A 218 3.74 37.76 -5.26
C ARG A 218 5.26 37.59 -5.34
N LYS A 219 5.77 36.37 -5.56
CA LYS A 219 7.22 36.10 -5.67
C LYS A 219 7.64 35.71 -7.10
N ASN A 220 6.77 35.91 -8.09
CA ASN A 220 6.91 35.45 -9.47
C ASN A 220 7.45 34.01 -9.63
N TYR A 221 7.25 33.17 -8.61
CA TYR A 221 7.75 31.81 -8.60
C TYR A 221 6.60 30.87 -8.97
N ARG A 222 6.75 30.22 -10.13
CA ARG A 222 5.91 29.14 -10.63
C ARG A 222 6.80 28.07 -11.26
N ARG A 223 6.62 26.81 -10.89
CA ARG A 223 7.32 25.65 -11.47
C ARG A 223 6.31 24.53 -11.69
N THR A 224 6.36 23.91 -12.86
CA THR A 224 5.54 22.74 -13.20
C THR A 224 6.48 21.58 -13.50
N LYS A 225 6.35 20.46 -12.80
CA LYS A 225 7.12 19.24 -13.04
C LYS A 225 6.15 18.07 -13.22
N GLY A 226 6.39 17.20 -14.19
CA GLY A 226 5.68 15.93 -14.31
C GLY A 226 6.39 14.83 -13.53
N HIS A 227 5.62 13.92 -12.93
CA HIS A 227 6.10 12.65 -12.38
C HIS A 227 5.31 11.51 -13.03
N ARG A 228 5.97 10.39 -13.31
CA ARG A 228 5.34 9.12 -13.69
C ARG A 228 5.99 8.04 -12.86
N GLN A 229 5.17 7.28 -12.15
CA GLN A 229 5.65 6.18 -11.32
C GLN A 229 5.75 4.91 -12.17
N GLU A 230 6.85 4.17 -12.05
CA GLU A 230 6.94 2.83 -12.60
C GLU A 230 6.21 1.84 -11.71
N LEU A 231 5.40 0.99 -12.34
CA LEU A 231 4.59 -0.04 -11.71
C LEU A 231 4.86 -1.39 -12.37
N THR A 232 4.63 -2.46 -11.61
CA THR A 232 4.65 -3.83 -12.14
C THR A 232 3.25 -4.40 -12.06
N LYS A 233 2.74 -4.87 -13.20
CA LYS A 233 1.44 -5.53 -13.28
C LYS A 233 1.64 -7.02 -13.08
N LEU A 234 1.03 -7.55 -12.03
CA LEU A 234 1.07 -8.96 -11.69
C LEU A 234 -0.28 -9.61 -11.97
N ARG A 235 -0.26 -10.80 -12.56
CA ARG A 235 -1.40 -11.69 -12.70
C ARG A 235 -1.30 -12.82 -11.70
N ILE A 236 -2.31 -12.97 -10.86
CA ILE A 236 -2.35 -14.02 -9.85
C ILE A 236 -2.83 -15.32 -10.48
N THR A 237 -2.11 -16.42 -10.26
CA THR A 237 -2.34 -17.70 -10.95
C THR A 237 -2.88 -18.79 -10.04
N ASP A 238 -2.42 -18.83 -8.79
CA ASP A 238 -2.83 -19.86 -7.83
C ASP A 238 -2.60 -19.40 -6.40
N ILE A 239 -3.43 -19.91 -5.48
CA ILE A 239 -3.33 -19.68 -4.05
C ILE A 239 -3.26 -21.05 -3.37
N GLN A 240 -2.18 -21.27 -2.61
CA GLN A 240 -1.90 -22.50 -1.88
C GLN A 240 -1.91 -22.24 -0.37
N GLY A 241 -2.13 -23.29 0.43
CA GLY A 241 -2.18 -23.22 1.89
C GLY A 241 -3.58 -23.25 2.51
N ILE A 242 -4.61 -23.60 1.73
CA ILE A 242 -5.98 -23.80 2.23
C ILE A 242 -6.68 -24.93 1.47
N GLU A 243 -7.54 -25.67 2.16
CA GLU A 243 -8.38 -26.67 1.50
C GLU A 243 -9.40 -25.97 0.60
N LYS A 244 -9.35 -26.31 -0.69
CA LYS A 244 -10.23 -25.79 -1.73
C LYS A 244 -11.53 -26.58 -1.69
N ALA A 245 -12.66 -25.89 -1.46
CA ALA A 245 -13.95 -26.56 -1.52
C ALA A 245 -14.24 -27.00 -2.97
N GLU A 246 -14.60 -28.27 -3.15
CA GLU A 246 -14.99 -28.78 -4.47
C GLU A 246 -16.25 -28.05 -4.94
N MET A 247 -16.12 -27.30 -6.04
CA MET A 247 -17.28 -26.74 -6.72
C MET A 247 -18.10 -27.89 -7.31
N LYS A 248 -19.24 -28.23 -6.68
CA LYS A 248 -20.28 -29.03 -7.35
C LYS A 248 -20.76 -28.25 -8.57
N VAL A 249 -20.20 -28.55 -9.74
CA VAL A 249 -20.62 -27.97 -11.02
C VAL A 249 -22.07 -28.37 -11.24
N LYS A 250 -23.01 -27.47 -10.93
CA LYS A 250 -24.40 -27.60 -11.36
C LYS A 250 -24.40 -27.34 -12.87
N THR A 251 -24.15 -28.37 -13.67
CA THR A 251 -24.37 -28.34 -15.11
C THR A 251 -25.85 -28.08 -15.36
N LYS A 252 -26.23 -26.81 -15.59
CA LYS A 252 -27.53 -26.50 -16.18
C LYS A 252 -27.55 -27.16 -17.56
N PRO A 253 -28.51 -28.05 -17.87
CA PRO A 253 -28.54 -28.67 -19.18
C PRO A 253 -28.73 -27.59 -20.25
N ARG A 254 -27.76 -27.49 -21.17
CA ARG A 254 -27.90 -26.67 -22.37
C ARG A 254 -29.09 -27.23 -23.16
N LYS A 255 -30.15 -26.43 -23.29
CA LYS A 255 -31.29 -26.75 -24.15
C LYS A 255 -30.80 -26.73 -25.60
N VAL A 256 -30.50 -27.90 -26.15
CA VAL A 256 -30.11 -28.06 -27.55
C VAL A 256 -31.32 -27.67 -28.40
N ALA A 257 -31.20 -26.57 -29.14
CA ALA A 257 -32.19 -26.19 -30.14
C ALA A 257 -32.06 -27.16 -31.32
N VAL A 258 -32.98 -28.11 -31.41
CA VAL A 258 -33.14 -28.98 -32.58
C VAL A 258 -33.56 -28.09 -33.75
N LYS A 259 -32.64 -27.83 -34.68
CA LYS A 259 -32.97 -27.29 -36.01
C LYS A 259 -33.70 -28.39 -36.77
N LYS A 260 -35.01 -28.22 -36.95
CA LYS A 260 -35.82 -29.04 -37.85
C LYS A 260 -35.32 -28.77 -39.27
N GLN A 261 -34.83 -29.81 -39.95
CA GLN A 261 -34.51 -29.75 -41.38
C GLN A 261 -35.84 -29.73 -42.14
N GLU A 262 -36.07 -28.71 -42.96
CA GLU A 262 -37.14 -28.73 -43.96
C GLU A 262 -36.68 -29.63 -45.11
N GLU A 263 -37.40 -30.73 -45.32
CA GLU A 263 -37.30 -31.53 -46.54
C GLU A 263 -37.92 -30.74 -47.69
N VAL A 264 -37.13 -30.51 -48.74
CA VAL A 264 -37.61 -29.99 -50.03
C VAL A 264 -38.22 -31.17 -50.80
N PRO A 265 -39.49 -31.13 -51.26
CA PRO A 265 -40.03 -32.17 -52.12
C PRO A 265 -39.52 -32.00 -53.55
N THR A 266 -38.78 -33.00 -54.04
CA THR A 266 -38.43 -33.16 -55.45
C THR A 266 -39.69 -33.59 -56.22
N ALA A 267 -40.18 -32.75 -57.14
CA ALA A 267 -41.23 -33.12 -58.08
C ALA A 267 -40.65 -33.98 -59.22
N ALA A 268 -41.44 -34.98 -59.62
CA ALA A 268 -41.19 -35.90 -60.74
C ALA A 268 -41.40 -35.24 -62.11
#